data_AF-A0A848Y6I7-F1
#
_entry.id   AF-A0A848Y6I7-F1
#
_cell.length_a   1.000
_cell.length_b   1.000
_cell.length_c   1.000
_cell.angle_alpha   90.00
_cell.angle_beta   90.00
_cell.angle_gamma   90.00
#
_symmetry.space_group_name_H-M   'P 1'
#
loop_
_entity.id
_entity.type
_entity.pdbx_description
1 polymer ?
#
loop_
_entity_poly.entity_id
_entity_poly.type
_entity_poly.pdbx_seq_one_letter_code
_entity_poly.pdbx_strand_id
1 'polypeptide(L)'
;MLSIPLAGRPCAVVLLLFALVVPAAAQDRAATEQRLEALREQISGVQGQIQQAQTEEAGALAALDGISTEIRLREELVNSYRSQLDTLRRETNALRSSIQRLEGEIEEARTSYRQHARHAYTRGRPNDLALILSAGTIAQMVARARYLRQFAERRRRQVSRIAEKTTELRFREQSLNASVQETQRFLTASQFEQSELTQRRREREGLVQQARRRRSQLESELAQRQADAQALEGLVAELVAAERRREEEARRQREAAAEESRREAALAELRRREAAQGNPSAAAEEPAAPPALPPAESRSVTLTGSFRANRSRLPWPADGTVTGTFG
;
A
#
# COMPACT_ATOMS: atom_id res chain seq x y z
N MET A 1 24.50 -78.44 24.73
CA MET A 1 24.80 -77.21 23.97
C MET A 1 24.96 -77.59 22.50
N LEU A 2 24.13 -77.01 21.64
CA LEU A 2 24.20 -76.85 20.17
C LEU A 2 24.58 -78.06 19.29
N SER A 3 24.06 -78.28 18.08
CA SER A 3 22.87 -77.87 17.31
C SER A 3 23.00 -78.61 15.96
N ILE A 4 22.04 -79.50 15.67
CA ILE A 4 21.22 -79.59 14.44
C ILE A 4 21.91 -79.48 13.05
N PRO A 5 21.74 -80.48 12.16
CA PRO A 5 21.98 -80.42 10.72
C PRO A 5 20.69 -80.11 9.93
N LEU A 6 20.75 -79.56 8.70
CA LEU A 6 19.86 -79.92 7.58
C LEU A 6 20.11 -79.09 6.30
N ALA A 7 19.97 -79.78 5.18
CA ALA A 7 20.10 -79.34 3.81
C ALA A 7 18.93 -78.46 3.32
N GLY A 8 19.16 -77.65 2.28
CA GLY A 8 18.07 -76.91 1.61
C GLY A 8 18.50 -76.03 0.43
N ARG A 9 18.47 -76.60 -0.78
CA ARG A 9 18.24 -76.03 -2.13
C ARG A 9 18.27 -74.50 -2.34
N PRO A 10 19.09 -73.97 -3.28
CA PRO A 10 19.07 -72.56 -3.69
C PRO A 10 18.07 -72.33 -4.85
N CYS A 11 16.77 -72.16 -4.57
CA CYS A 11 15.80 -71.82 -5.64
C CYS A 11 14.78 -70.72 -5.30
N ALA A 12 14.78 -70.13 -4.10
CA ALA A 12 13.72 -69.20 -3.69
C ALA A 12 14.09 -67.69 -3.77
N VAL A 13 15.32 -67.33 -4.14
CA VAL A 13 15.77 -65.92 -4.15
C VAL A 13 15.61 -65.26 -5.53
N VAL A 14 15.36 -66.03 -6.59
CA VAL A 14 15.22 -65.50 -7.97
C VAL A 14 13.80 -65.03 -8.29
N LEU A 15 12.80 -65.32 -7.43
CA LEU A 15 11.39 -65.00 -7.67
C LEU A 15 10.85 -63.80 -6.86
N LEU A 16 11.73 -63.01 -6.24
CA LEU A 16 11.37 -61.80 -5.48
C LEU A 16 12.05 -60.51 -6.01
N LEU A 17 12.56 -60.53 -7.25
CA LEU A 17 13.30 -59.41 -7.84
C LEU A 17 12.69 -58.88 -9.16
N PHE A 18 11.50 -59.35 -9.56
CA PHE A 18 10.87 -58.96 -10.83
C PHE A 18 9.53 -58.20 -10.69
N ALA A 19 9.16 -57.77 -9.48
CA ALA A 19 7.86 -57.12 -9.23
C ALA A 19 7.94 -55.68 -8.70
N LEU A 20 9.09 -55.01 -8.80
CA LEU A 20 9.25 -53.63 -8.32
C LEU A 20 9.90 -52.72 -9.37
N VAL A 21 9.26 -52.58 -10.52
CA VAL A 21 9.45 -51.39 -11.39
C VAL A 21 8.12 -50.66 -11.43
N VAL A 22 7.75 -50.08 -10.29
CA VAL A 22 6.73 -49.03 -10.19
C VAL A 22 7.40 -47.72 -10.64
N PRO A 23 6.75 -46.88 -11.46
CA PRO A 23 7.41 -45.75 -12.10
C PRO A 23 7.68 -44.65 -11.08
N ALA A 24 8.94 -44.27 -10.92
CA ALA A 24 9.34 -43.11 -10.11
C ALA A 24 8.71 -41.78 -10.58
N ALA A 25 8.19 -41.71 -11.82
CA ALA A 25 7.51 -40.54 -12.36
C ALA A 25 6.11 -40.29 -11.75
N ALA A 26 5.42 -41.33 -11.29
CA ALA A 26 4.06 -41.17 -10.73
C ALA A 26 4.08 -40.50 -9.34
N GLN A 27 5.17 -40.63 -8.59
CA GLN A 27 5.35 -39.99 -7.28
C GLN A 27 5.56 -38.48 -7.39
N ASP A 28 6.32 -38.01 -8.38
CA ASP A 28 6.53 -36.58 -8.61
C ASP A 28 5.25 -35.88 -9.07
N ARG A 29 4.46 -36.55 -9.94
CA ARG A 29 3.19 -36.02 -10.44
C ARG A 29 2.17 -35.80 -9.33
N ALA A 30 1.94 -36.81 -8.49
CA ALA A 30 1.01 -36.70 -7.37
C ALA A 30 1.43 -35.61 -6.37
N ALA A 31 2.74 -35.42 -6.15
CA ALA A 31 3.27 -34.36 -5.29
C ALA A 31 3.07 -32.95 -5.90
N THR A 32 3.22 -32.78 -7.22
CA THR A 32 2.94 -31.50 -7.90
C THR A 32 1.45 -31.16 -7.93
N GLU A 33 0.58 -32.15 -8.15
CA GLU A 33 -0.88 -31.96 -8.11
C GLU A 33 -1.36 -31.55 -6.71
N GLN A 34 -0.83 -32.17 -5.65
CA GLN A 34 -1.12 -31.77 -4.26
C GLN A 34 -0.65 -30.36 -3.92
N ARG A 35 0.53 -29.95 -4.41
CA ARG A 35 1.01 -28.57 -4.24
C ARG A 35 0.12 -27.56 -4.94
N LEU A 36 -0.41 -27.92 -6.11
CA LEU A 36 -1.30 -27.10 -6.90
C LEU A 36 -2.66 -26.93 -6.21
N GLU A 37 -3.21 -27.99 -5.62
CA GLU A 37 -4.41 -27.95 -4.78
C GLU A 37 -4.22 -27.02 -3.57
N ALA A 38 -3.09 -27.17 -2.85
CA ALA A 38 -2.76 -26.32 -1.71
C ALA A 38 -2.58 -24.84 -2.10
N LEU A 39 -2.02 -24.57 -3.29
CA LEU A 39 -1.87 -23.21 -3.80
C LEU A 39 -3.22 -22.60 -4.20
N ARG A 40 -4.15 -23.40 -4.74
CA ARG A 40 -5.54 -22.98 -5.03
C ARG A 40 -6.30 -22.63 -3.75
N GLU A 41 -6.14 -23.42 -2.68
CA GLU A 41 -6.69 -23.09 -1.36
C GLU A 41 -6.08 -21.81 -0.79
N GLN A 42 -4.79 -21.59 -0.99
CA GLN A 42 -4.14 -20.35 -0.56
C GLN A 42 -4.65 -19.15 -1.37
N ILE A 43 -4.85 -19.28 -2.69
CA ILE A 43 -5.44 -18.23 -3.53
C ILE A 43 -6.86 -17.92 -3.10
N SER A 44 -7.70 -18.92 -2.82
CA SER A 44 -9.07 -18.69 -2.34
C SER A 44 -9.08 -18.04 -0.95
N GLY A 45 -8.13 -18.40 -0.08
CA GLY A 45 -7.89 -17.73 1.19
C GLY A 45 -7.53 -16.25 1.02
N VAL A 46 -6.58 -15.92 0.14
CA VAL A 46 -6.21 -14.53 -0.18
C VAL A 46 -7.37 -13.77 -0.82
N GLN A 47 -8.16 -14.41 -1.70
CA GLN A 47 -9.38 -13.80 -2.26
C GLN A 47 -10.44 -13.52 -1.19
N GLY A 48 -10.62 -14.42 -0.23
CA GLY A 48 -11.47 -14.19 0.94
C GLY A 48 -10.99 -13.03 1.80
N GLN A 49 -9.67 -12.94 2.02
CA GLN A 49 -9.05 -11.80 2.71
C GLN A 49 -9.22 -10.49 1.94
N ILE A 50 -9.19 -10.51 0.60
CA ILE A 50 -9.47 -9.35 -0.24
C ILE A 50 -10.92 -8.91 -0.09
N GLN A 51 -11.88 -9.84 -0.12
CA GLN A 51 -13.30 -9.52 0.09
C GLN A 51 -13.53 -8.92 1.50
N GLN A 52 -12.91 -9.51 2.52
CA GLN A 52 -12.98 -8.99 3.88
C GLN A 52 -12.32 -7.60 3.98
N ALA A 53 -11.15 -7.42 3.35
CA ALA A 53 -10.49 -6.11 3.27
C ALA A 53 -11.33 -5.06 2.52
N GLN A 54 -12.10 -5.44 1.50
CA GLN A 54 -13.04 -4.54 0.80
C GLN A 54 -14.18 -4.10 1.72
N THR A 55 -14.71 -4.98 2.56
CA THR A 55 -15.73 -4.60 3.55
C THR A 55 -15.16 -3.71 4.65
N GLU A 56 -13.94 -3.98 5.13
CA GLU A 56 -13.20 -3.11 6.05
C GLU A 56 -12.90 -1.75 5.41
N GLU A 57 -12.56 -1.71 4.12
CA GLU A 57 -12.32 -0.50 3.33
C GLU A 57 -13.60 0.33 3.21
N ALA A 58 -14.77 -0.29 2.99
CA ALA A 58 -16.05 0.43 2.99
C ALA A 58 -16.34 1.09 4.36
N GLY A 59 -16.07 0.40 5.46
CA GLY A 59 -16.16 0.97 6.81
C GLY A 59 -15.13 2.09 7.05
N ALA A 60 -13.90 1.91 6.55
CA ALA A 60 -12.84 2.91 6.63
C ALA A 60 -13.15 4.16 5.78
N LEU A 61 -13.80 4.01 4.62
CA LEU A 61 -14.28 5.12 3.79
C LEU A 61 -15.35 5.92 4.53
N ALA A 62 -16.31 5.26 5.18
CA ALA A 62 -17.31 5.94 6.00
C ALA A 62 -16.67 6.70 7.18
N ALA A 63 -15.67 6.11 7.83
CA ALA A 63 -14.90 6.78 8.89
C ALA A 63 -14.11 7.98 8.34
N LEU A 64 -13.52 7.85 7.14
CA LEU A 64 -12.77 8.91 6.47
C LEU A 64 -13.67 10.06 6.05
N ASP A 65 -14.89 9.78 5.58
CA ASP A 65 -15.92 10.78 5.31
C ASP A 65 -16.31 11.51 6.60
N GLY A 66 -16.53 10.77 7.69
CA GLY A 66 -16.76 11.34 9.03
C GLY A 66 -15.64 12.31 9.44
N ILE A 67 -14.38 11.86 9.42
CA ILE A 67 -13.23 12.71 9.76
C ILE A 67 -13.10 13.90 8.80
N SER A 68 -13.38 13.72 7.51
CA SER A 68 -13.32 14.82 6.53
C SER A 68 -14.41 15.86 6.78
N THR A 69 -15.61 15.45 7.18
CA THR A 69 -16.66 16.38 7.59
C THR A 69 -16.29 17.11 8.89
N GLU A 70 -15.71 16.43 9.87
CA GLU A 70 -15.21 17.05 11.10
C GLU A 70 -14.11 18.08 10.81
N ILE A 71 -13.15 17.75 9.93
CA ILE A 71 -12.09 18.67 9.48
C ILE A 71 -12.70 19.93 8.88
N ARG A 72 -13.67 19.80 7.96
CA ARG A 72 -14.34 20.94 7.32
C ARG A 72 -15.04 21.83 8.36
N LEU A 73 -15.82 21.24 9.26
CA LEU A 73 -16.52 21.98 10.32
C LEU A 73 -15.54 22.71 11.25
N ARG A 74 -14.42 22.07 11.62
CA ARG A 74 -13.39 22.71 12.43
C ARG A 74 -12.65 23.82 11.68
N GLU A 75 -12.42 23.68 10.38
CA GLU A 75 -11.86 24.76 9.55
C GLU A 75 -12.78 25.98 9.50
N GLU A 76 -14.08 25.76 9.31
CA GLU A 76 -15.10 26.81 9.38
C GLU A 76 -15.11 27.49 10.76
N LEU A 77 -15.04 26.71 11.84
CA LEU A 77 -14.98 27.22 13.21
C LEU A 77 -13.71 28.05 13.47
N VAL A 78 -12.54 27.58 13.05
CA VAL A 78 -11.28 28.34 13.14
C VAL A 78 -11.36 29.65 12.37
N ASN A 79 -11.96 29.64 11.17
CA ASN A 79 -12.15 30.86 10.38
C ASN A 79 -13.12 31.84 11.06
N SER A 80 -14.19 31.33 11.69
CA SER A 80 -15.10 32.13 12.51
C SER A 80 -14.37 32.79 13.67
N TYR A 81 -13.53 32.04 14.40
CA TYR A 81 -12.71 32.59 15.48
C TYR A 81 -11.73 33.65 15.01
N ARG A 82 -11.09 33.47 13.84
CA ARG A 82 -10.21 34.50 13.25
C ARG A 82 -10.96 35.79 12.96
N SER A 83 -12.13 35.69 12.33
CA SER A 83 -12.99 36.85 12.04
C SER A 83 -13.43 37.59 13.32
N GLN A 84 -13.82 36.83 14.35
CA GLN A 84 -14.22 37.39 15.65
C GLN A 84 -13.03 38.07 16.35
N LEU A 85 -11.85 37.45 16.35
CA LEU A 85 -10.62 38.03 16.91
C LEU A 85 -10.23 39.33 16.20
N ASP A 86 -10.35 39.40 14.87
CA ASP A 86 -10.06 40.64 14.13
C ASP A 86 -11.09 41.74 14.40
N THR A 87 -12.34 41.39 14.67
CA THR A 87 -13.37 42.34 15.11
C THR A 87 -13.07 42.86 16.52
N LEU A 88 -12.80 41.97 17.48
CA LEU A 88 -12.42 42.33 18.85
C LEU A 88 -11.14 43.18 18.89
N ARG A 89 -10.16 42.90 18.03
CA ARG A 89 -8.94 43.72 17.90
C ARG A 89 -9.25 45.13 17.42
N ARG A 90 -10.12 45.29 16.42
CA ARG A 90 -10.56 46.60 15.92
C ARG A 90 -11.31 47.38 17.00
N GLU A 91 -12.21 46.72 17.73
CA GLU A 91 -12.93 47.32 18.86
C GLU A 91 -11.98 47.73 19.99
N THR A 92 -11.03 46.87 20.37
CA THR A 92 -9.99 47.16 21.36
C THR A 92 -9.18 48.40 20.97
N ASN A 93 -8.78 48.50 19.71
CA ASN A 93 -8.02 49.65 19.20
C ASN A 93 -8.86 50.94 19.19
N ALA A 94 -10.15 50.84 18.84
CA ALA A 94 -11.08 51.96 18.91
C ALA A 94 -11.28 52.44 20.36
N LEU A 95 -11.43 51.52 21.32
CA LEU A 95 -11.53 51.82 22.74
C LEU A 95 -10.26 52.51 23.26
N ARG A 96 -9.07 51.99 22.94
CA ARG A 96 -7.78 52.62 23.30
C ARG A 96 -7.66 54.04 22.75
N SER A 97 -8.02 54.24 21.48
CA SER A 97 -7.98 55.56 20.85
C SER A 97 -8.98 56.52 21.51
N SER A 98 -10.17 56.04 21.88
CA SER A 98 -11.17 56.84 22.59
C SER A 98 -10.72 57.21 24.00
N ILE A 99 -10.06 56.29 24.72
CA ILE A 99 -9.47 56.53 26.05
C ILE A 99 -8.42 57.63 25.95
N GLN A 100 -7.45 57.49 25.03
CA GLN A 100 -6.39 58.49 24.82
C GLN A 100 -6.95 59.88 24.49
N ARG A 101 -8.00 59.94 23.65
CA ARG A 101 -8.70 61.20 23.36
C ARG A 101 -9.35 61.80 24.61
N LEU A 102 -10.08 61.00 25.40
CA LEU A 102 -10.73 61.45 26.63
C LEU A 102 -9.71 61.93 27.67
N GLU A 103 -8.59 61.24 27.82
CA GLU A 103 -7.48 61.66 28.70
C GLU A 103 -6.94 63.04 28.31
N GLY A 104 -6.68 63.26 27.02
CA GLY A 104 -6.24 64.56 26.50
C GLY A 104 -7.27 65.66 26.73
N GLU A 105 -8.55 65.38 26.44
CA GLU A 105 -9.65 66.32 26.68
C GLU A 105 -9.85 66.66 28.17
N ILE A 106 -9.64 65.70 29.07
CA ILE A 106 -9.69 65.90 30.51
C ILE A 106 -8.52 66.77 30.95
N GLU A 107 -7.30 66.51 30.47
CA GLU A 107 -6.13 67.28 30.87
C GLU A 107 -6.15 68.72 30.34
N GLU A 108 -6.66 68.94 29.13
CA GLU A 108 -6.92 70.28 28.61
C GLU A 108 -7.93 71.03 29.50
N ALA A 109 -9.05 70.39 29.85
CA ALA A 109 -10.07 70.98 30.70
C ALA A 109 -9.54 71.28 32.12
N ARG A 110 -8.72 70.39 32.68
CA ARG A 110 -8.04 70.55 33.98
C ARG A 110 -7.02 71.69 33.92
N THR A 111 -6.23 71.78 32.87
CA THR A 111 -5.21 72.83 32.69
C THR A 111 -5.84 74.21 32.59
N SER A 112 -6.89 74.36 31.77
CA SER A 112 -7.67 75.60 31.70
C SER A 112 -8.26 76.00 33.06
N TYR A 113 -8.82 75.02 33.80
CA TYR A 113 -9.37 75.27 35.13
C TYR A 113 -8.27 75.70 36.12
N ARG A 114 -7.11 75.01 36.10
CA ARG A 114 -5.94 75.28 36.93
C ARG A 114 -5.40 76.69 36.69
N GLN A 115 -5.34 77.14 35.44
CA GLN A 115 -4.92 78.50 35.09
C GLN A 115 -5.87 79.56 35.68
N HIS A 116 -7.19 79.37 35.53
CA HIS A 116 -8.18 80.27 36.12
C HIS A 116 -8.16 80.27 37.65
N ALA A 117 -8.02 79.09 38.26
CA ALA A 117 -7.93 78.96 39.72
C ALA A 117 -6.66 79.63 40.26
N ARG A 118 -5.51 79.44 39.61
CA ARG A 118 -4.24 80.09 39.97
C ARG A 118 -4.33 81.61 39.83
N HIS A 119 -4.93 82.12 38.76
CA HIS A 119 -5.15 83.56 38.61
C HIS A 119 -6.05 84.14 39.71
N ALA A 120 -7.11 83.43 40.08
CA ALA A 120 -7.99 83.84 41.18
C ALA A 120 -7.28 83.82 42.54
N TYR A 121 -6.37 82.87 42.76
CA TYR A 121 -5.57 82.80 43.99
C TYR A 121 -4.50 83.89 44.06
N THR A 122 -3.71 84.07 43.00
CA THR A 122 -2.58 85.01 42.95
C THR A 122 -2.98 86.48 43.00
N ARG A 123 -4.10 86.86 42.39
CA ARG A 123 -4.60 88.26 42.42
C ARG A 123 -5.46 88.58 43.64
N GLY A 124 -5.69 87.60 44.51
CA GLY A 124 -6.70 87.66 45.56
C GLY A 124 -8.12 87.61 44.98
N ARG A 125 -9.05 87.02 45.73
CA ARG A 125 -10.48 87.11 45.41
C ARG A 125 -11.07 88.29 46.16
N PRO A 126 -11.36 89.45 45.53
CA PRO A 126 -12.22 90.43 46.16
C PRO A 126 -13.55 89.75 46.48
N ASN A 127 -14.14 90.06 47.64
CA ASN A 127 -15.47 89.56 47.98
C ASN A 127 -16.44 89.95 46.85
N ASP A 128 -17.19 88.98 46.32
CA ASP A 128 -18.09 89.19 45.18
C ASP A 128 -19.06 90.35 45.44
N LEU A 129 -19.49 90.52 46.71
CA LEU A 129 -20.31 91.66 47.16
C LEU A 129 -19.54 92.97 47.14
N ALA A 130 -18.29 93.00 47.59
CA ALA A 130 -17.44 94.19 47.55
C ALA A 130 -17.16 94.64 46.10
N LEU A 131 -17.04 93.69 45.16
CA LEU A 131 -16.87 93.99 43.74
C LEU A 131 -18.13 94.60 43.10
N ILE A 132 -19.31 94.13 43.51
CA ILE A 132 -20.59 94.69 43.06
C ILE A 132 -20.82 96.07 43.68
N LEU A 133 -20.57 96.23 44.98
CA LEU A 133 -20.81 97.48 45.74
C LEU A 133 -19.81 98.59 45.45
N SER A 134 -18.60 98.27 44.95
CA SER A 134 -17.60 99.26 44.50
C SER A 134 -17.87 99.84 43.10
N ALA A 135 -19.08 99.69 42.56
CA ALA A 135 -19.47 100.25 41.27
C ALA A 135 -19.86 101.72 41.39
N GLY A 136 -19.44 102.57 40.44
CA GLY A 136 -19.75 104.01 40.46
C GLY A 136 -21.19 104.35 40.05
N THR A 137 -21.90 103.41 39.43
CA THR A 137 -23.31 103.56 39.02
C THR A 137 -24.09 102.26 39.17
N ILE A 138 -25.42 102.35 39.32
CA ILE A 138 -26.32 101.19 39.39
C ILE A 138 -26.22 100.32 38.13
N ALA A 139 -26.08 100.93 36.95
CA ALA A 139 -25.89 100.21 35.70
C ALA A 139 -24.62 99.34 35.70
N GLN A 140 -23.50 99.87 36.22
CA GLN A 140 -22.26 99.12 36.40
C GLN A 140 -22.41 97.99 37.42
N MET A 141 -23.18 98.20 38.49
CA MET A 141 -23.48 97.19 39.50
C MET A 141 -24.23 96.00 38.90
N VAL A 142 -25.29 96.26 38.13
CA VAL A 142 -26.08 95.23 37.43
C VAL A 142 -25.21 94.46 36.42
N ALA A 143 -24.38 95.17 35.65
CA ALA A 143 -23.44 94.54 34.71
C ALA A 143 -22.45 93.60 35.43
N ARG A 144 -21.79 94.06 36.51
CA ARG A 144 -20.86 93.23 37.31
C ARG A 144 -21.55 92.00 37.90
N ALA A 145 -22.76 92.15 38.45
CA ALA A 145 -23.54 91.03 38.99
C ALA A 145 -23.86 89.98 37.90
N ARG A 146 -24.24 90.41 36.69
CA ARG A 146 -24.48 89.52 35.55
C ARG A 146 -23.20 88.79 35.11
N TYR A 147 -22.07 89.50 35.04
CA TYR A 147 -20.77 88.89 34.73
C TYR A 147 -20.36 87.82 35.75
N LEU A 148 -20.47 88.12 37.05
CA LEU A 148 -20.15 87.16 38.11
C LEU A 148 -21.03 85.91 38.04
N ARG A 149 -22.32 86.06 37.76
CA ARG A 149 -23.23 84.93 37.54
C ARG A 149 -22.80 84.08 36.36
N GLN A 150 -22.56 84.69 35.19
CA GLN A 150 -22.13 83.98 33.98
C GLN A 150 -20.79 83.24 34.19
N PHE A 151 -19.87 83.86 34.95
CA PHE A 151 -18.59 83.27 35.30
C PHE A 151 -18.74 82.07 36.25
N ALA A 152 -19.56 82.19 37.30
CA ALA A 152 -19.86 81.10 38.22
C ALA A 152 -20.51 79.90 37.49
N GLU A 153 -21.46 80.17 36.60
CA GLU A 153 -22.07 79.14 35.75
C GLU A 153 -21.04 78.47 34.82
N ARG A 154 -20.18 79.26 34.16
CA ARG A 154 -19.13 78.72 33.28
C ARG A 154 -18.17 77.81 34.07
N ARG A 155 -17.80 78.20 35.29
CA ARG A 155 -16.98 77.38 36.19
C ARG A 155 -17.68 76.08 36.58
N ARG A 156 -18.96 76.15 36.96
CA ARG A 156 -19.74 74.96 37.29
C ARG A 156 -19.85 74.00 36.11
N ARG A 157 -20.10 74.53 34.90
CA ARG A 157 -20.08 73.73 33.66
C ARG A 157 -18.73 73.07 33.40
N GLN A 158 -17.62 73.76 33.65
CA GLN A 158 -16.27 73.18 33.47
C GLN A 158 -16.01 72.01 34.43
N VAL A 159 -16.39 72.15 35.71
CA VAL A 159 -16.28 71.05 36.70
C VAL A 159 -17.19 69.88 36.32
N SER A 160 -18.44 70.15 35.93
CA SER A 160 -19.37 69.12 35.45
C SER A 160 -18.80 68.36 34.26
N ARG A 161 -18.27 69.08 33.27
CA ARG A 161 -17.65 68.49 32.07
C ARG A 161 -16.46 67.59 32.41
N ILE A 162 -15.62 67.98 33.36
CA ILE A 162 -14.49 67.14 33.82
C ILE A 162 -15.03 65.87 34.49
N ALA A 163 -16.03 66.00 35.36
CA ALA A 163 -16.63 64.86 36.06
C ALA A 163 -17.32 63.87 35.10
N GLU A 164 -18.09 64.38 34.15
CA GLU A 164 -18.75 63.61 33.08
C GLU A 164 -17.72 62.83 32.25
N LYS A 165 -16.69 63.50 31.72
CA LYS A 165 -15.63 62.85 30.93
C LYS A 165 -14.83 61.84 31.75
N THR A 166 -14.56 62.13 33.02
CA THR A 166 -13.86 61.18 33.91
C THR A 166 -14.70 59.92 34.14
N THR A 167 -16.02 60.07 34.22
CA THR A 167 -16.95 58.93 34.36
C THR A 167 -17.01 58.13 33.07
N GLU A 168 -17.09 58.80 31.92
CA GLU A 168 -17.02 58.14 30.60
C GLU A 168 -15.70 57.38 30.43
N LEU A 169 -14.56 57.98 30.81
CA LEU A 169 -13.24 57.35 30.76
C LEU A 169 -13.23 56.03 31.54
N ARG A 170 -13.71 56.03 32.79
CA ARG A 170 -13.79 54.80 33.61
C ARG A 170 -14.65 53.72 32.95
N PHE A 171 -15.78 54.12 32.36
CA PHE A 171 -16.63 53.17 31.63
C PHE A 171 -15.89 52.56 30.44
N ARG A 172 -15.17 53.38 29.66
CA ARG A 172 -14.35 52.90 28.53
C ARG A 172 -13.21 51.96 28.96
N GLU A 173 -12.54 52.27 30.07
CA GLU A 173 -11.50 51.40 30.64
C GLU A 173 -12.06 50.03 31.06
N GLN A 174 -13.26 50.01 31.66
CA GLN A 174 -13.95 48.76 32.00
C GLN A 174 -14.32 47.96 30.73
N SER A 175 -14.88 48.62 29.71
CA SER A 175 -15.16 47.97 28.42
C SER A 175 -13.90 47.44 27.75
N LEU A 176 -12.78 48.16 27.83
CA LEU A 176 -11.49 47.72 27.29
C LEU A 176 -11.00 46.46 28.00
N ASN A 177 -11.05 46.44 29.33
CA ASN A 177 -10.65 45.26 30.10
C ASN A 177 -11.52 44.04 29.75
N ALA A 178 -12.84 44.21 29.64
CA ALA A 178 -13.74 43.16 29.20
C ALA A 178 -13.39 42.63 27.79
N SER A 179 -13.16 43.53 26.83
CA SER A 179 -12.79 43.17 25.45
C SER A 179 -11.44 42.44 25.37
N VAL A 180 -10.46 42.83 26.20
CA VAL A 180 -9.15 42.13 26.29
C VAL A 180 -9.32 40.72 26.86
N GLN A 181 -10.12 40.55 27.92
CA GLN A 181 -10.39 39.24 28.50
C GLN A 181 -11.12 38.32 27.51
N GLU A 182 -12.10 38.86 26.79
CA GLU A 182 -12.82 38.13 25.74
C GLU A 182 -11.86 37.72 24.61
N THR A 183 -11.03 38.64 24.13
CA THR A 183 -10.00 38.35 23.12
C THR A 183 -9.08 37.21 23.55
N GLN A 184 -8.65 37.19 24.81
CA GLN A 184 -7.81 36.12 25.33
C GLN A 184 -8.53 34.76 25.35
N ARG A 185 -9.82 34.73 25.71
CA ARG A 185 -10.63 33.51 25.68
C ARG A 185 -10.78 32.97 24.26
N PHE A 186 -11.09 33.84 23.30
CA PHE A 186 -11.20 33.47 21.88
C PHE A 186 -9.87 32.99 21.30
N LEU A 187 -8.75 33.58 21.72
CA LEU A 187 -7.42 33.14 21.29
C LEU A 187 -7.11 31.72 21.77
N THR A 188 -7.37 31.43 23.05
CA THR A 188 -7.17 30.09 23.61
C THR A 188 -8.07 29.06 22.92
N ALA A 189 -9.36 29.38 22.71
CA ALA A 189 -10.28 28.50 21.99
C ALA A 189 -9.81 28.25 20.54
N SER A 190 -9.37 29.29 19.83
CA SER A 190 -8.84 29.15 18.47
C SER A 190 -7.58 28.29 18.42
N GLN A 191 -6.68 28.38 19.41
CA GLN A 191 -5.48 27.55 19.47
C GLN A 191 -5.83 26.07 19.70
N PHE A 192 -6.79 25.81 20.60
CA PHE A 192 -7.30 24.47 20.85
C PHE A 192 -7.88 23.84 19.58
N GLU A 193 -8.79 24.54 18.88
CA GLU A 193 -9.36 24.05 17.62
C GLU A 193 -8.29 23.81 16.54
N GLN A 194 -7.25 24.65 16.47
CA GLN A 194 -6.15 24.47 15.52
C GLN A 194 -5.32 23.21 15.83
N SER A 195 -5.10 22.88 17.11
CA SER A 195 -4.43 21.64 17.52
C SER A 195 -5.25 20.40 17.17
N GLU A 196 -6.56 20.43 17.46
CA GLU A 196 -7.47 19.35 17.14
C GLU A 196 -7.59 19.13 15.64
N LEU A 197 -7.71 20.20 14.85
CA LEU A 197 -7.71 20.15 13.39
C LEU A 197 -6.44 19.47 12.85
N THR A 198 -5.28 19.78 13.44
CA THR A 198 -4.00 19.15 13.07
C THR A 198 -4.00 17.67 13.41
N GLN A 199 -4.54 17.28 14.57
CA GLN A 199 -4.68 15.89 14.96
C GLN A 199 -5.60 15.12 14.02
N ARG A 200 -6.77 15.66 13.68
CA ARG A 200 -7.72 15.03 12.74
C ARG A 200 -7.14 14.88 11.34
N ARG A 201 -6.38 15.86 10.85
CA ARG A 201 -5.67 15.76 9.57
C ARG A 201 -4.65 14.62 9.59
N ARG A 202 -3.87 14.48 10.67
CA ARG A 202 -2.91 13.38 10.84
C ARG A 202 -3.60 12.02 10.93
N GLU A 203 -4.71 11.94 11.64
CA GLU A 203 -5.53 10.72 11.74
C GLU A 203 -6.03 10.30 10.36
N ARG A 204 -6.59 11.24 9.59
CA ARG A 204 -7.03 11.01 8.20
C ARG A 204 -5.88 10.51 7.33
N GLU A 205 -4.73 11.18 7.37
CA GLU A 205 -3.55 10.78 6.60
C GLU A 205 -3.04 9.39 6.99
N GLY A 206 -3.04 9.07 8.29
CA GLY A 206 -2.69 7.75 8.81
C GLY A 206 -3.60 6.66 8.27
N LEU A 207 -4.92 6.86 8.32
CA LEU A 207 -5.90 5.91 7.79
C LEU A 207 -5.75 5.70 6.29
N VAL A 208 -5.56 6.78 5.51
CA VAL A 208 -5.33 6.69 4.06
C VAL A 208 -4.06 5.89 3.75
N GLN A 209 -2.97 6.15 4.47
CA GLN A 209 -1.71 5.44 4.25
C GLN A 209 -1.80 3.96 4.64
N GLN A 210 -2.48 3.65 5.75
CA GLN A 210 -2.72 2.28 6.18
C GLN A 210 -3.54 1.50 5.14
N ALA A 211 -4.63 2.09 4.64
CA ALA A 211 -5.46 1.49 3.59
C ALA A 211 -4.66 1.22 2.31
N ARG A 212 -3.88 2.21 1.83
CA ARG A 212 -3.02 2.06 0.65
C ARG A 212 -1.99 0.94 0.80
N ARG A 213 -1.30 0.87 1.95
CA ARG A 213 -0.30 -0.18 2.22
C ARG A 213 -0.93 -1.57 2.20
N ARG A 214 -2.06 -1.75 2.89
CA ARG A 214 -2.75 -3.04 2.96
C ARG A 214 -3.24 -3.49 1.58
N ARG A 215 -3.78 -2.58 0.78
CA ARG A 215 -4.17 -2.86 -0.62
C ARG A 215 -2.99 -3.33 -1.46
N SER A 216 -1.88 -2.60 -1.43
CA SER A 216 -0.68 -2.96 -2.20
C SER A 216 -0.07 -4.30 -1.79
N GLN A 217 -0.12 -4.64 -0.49
CA GLN A 217 0.37 -5.92 0.03
C GLN A 217 -0.48 -7.08 -0.49
N LEU A 218 -1.81 -6.98 -0.39
CA LEU A 218 -2.74 -8.01 -0.89
C LEU A 218 -2.64 -8.17 -2.41
N GLU A 219 -2.52 -7.07 -3.16
CA GLU A 219 -2.31 -7.09 -4.61
C GLU A 219 -1.00 -7.82 -4.98
N SER A 220 0.09 -7.53 -4.26
CA SER A 220 1.39 -8.18 -4.49
C SER A 220 1.36 -9.67 -4.15
N GLU A 221 0.72 -10.04 -3.03
CA GLU A 221 0.60 -11.43 -2.62
C GLU A 221 -0.27 -12.22 -3.61
N LEU A 222 -1.40 -11.67 -4.04
CA LEU A 222 -2.25 -12.30 -5.05
C LEU A 222 -1.50 -12.51 -6.37
N ALA A 223 -0.79 -11.49 -6.86
CA ALA A 223 -0.02 -11.59 -8.10
C ALA A 223 1.06 -12.67 -8.03
N GLN A 224 1.76 -12.76 -6.89
CA GLN A 224 2.79 -13.77 -6.70
C GLN A 224 2.21 -15.19 -6.65
N ARG A 225 1.12 -15.42 -5.91
CA ARG A 225 0.46 -16.74 -5.86
C ARG A 225 -0.12 -17.15 -7.22
N GLN A 226 -0.64 -16.21 -8.00
CA GLN A 226 -1.13 -16.47 -9.36
C GLN A 226 0.00 -16.86 -10.31
N ALA A 227 1.15 -16.18 -10.24
CA ALA A 227 2.33 -16.54 -11.03
C ALA A 227 2.85 -17.94 -10.67
N ASP A 228 2.93 -18.26 -9.37
CA ASP A 228 3.32 -19.59 -8.88
C ASP A 228 2.35 -20.68 -9.37
N ALA A 229 1.04 -20.40 -9.36
CA ALA A 229 0.02 -21.32 -9.84
C ALA A 229 0.14 -21.58 -11.34
N GLN A 230 0.33 -20.54 -12.14
CA GLN A 230 0.50 -20.66 -13.59
C GLN A 230 1.78 -21.44 -13.94
N ALA A 231 2.88 -21.22 -13.22
CA ALA A 231 4.12 -21.96 -13.43
C ALA A 231 3.94 -23.46 -13.11
N LEU A 232 3.26 -23.79 -12.01
CA LEU A 232 2.93 -25.17 -11.63
C LEU A 232 1.96 -25.84 -12.62
N GLU A 233 0.93 -25.13 -13.08
CA GLU A 233 0.00 -25.64 -14.09
C GLU A 233 0.70 -25.94 -15.42
N GLY A 234 1.63 -25.07 -15.85
CA GLY A 234 2.48 -25.32 -17.01
C GLY A 234 3.33 -26.58 -16.85
N LEU A 235 3.97 -26.74 -15.69
CA LEU A 235 4.82 -27.91 -15.39
C LEU A 235 4.02 -29.22 -15.33
N VAL A 236 2.81 -29.18 -14.75
CA VAL A 236 1.88 -30.33 -14.78
C VAL A 236 1.45 -30.65 -16.21
N ALA A 237 1.12 -29.66 -17.03
CA ALA A 237 0.75 -29.87 -18.43
C ALA A 237 1.89 -30.50 -19.24
N GLU A 238 3.14 -30.07 -19.01
CA GLU A 238 4.33 -30.67 -19.61
C GLU A 238 4.54 -32.12 -19.17
N LEU A 239 4.42 -32.41 -17.86
CA LEU A 239 4.52 -33.77 -17.34
C LEU A 239 3.45 -34.70 -17.93
N VAL A 240 2.20 -34.25 -18.01
CA VAL A 240 1.10 -35.01 -18.61
C VAL A 240 1.33 -35.26 -20.09
N ALA A 241 1.81 -34.24 -20.83
CA ALA A 241 2.15 -34.40 -22.24
C ALA A 241 3.30 -35.40 -22.44
N ALA A 242 4.32 -35.36 -21.57
CA ALA A 242 5.45 -36.29 -21.61
C ALA A 242 5.03 -37.72 -21.27
N GLU A 243 4.16 -37.92 -20.28
CA GLU A 243 3.61 -39.24 -19.94
C GLU A 243 2.78 -39.81 -21.11
N ARG A 244 1.88 -39.02 -21.70
CA ARG A 244 1.09 -39.45 -22.87
C ARG A 244 1.98 -39.86 -24.05
N ARG A 245 3.04 -39.09 -24.34
CA ARG A 245 4.01 -39.43 -25.40
C ARG A 245 4.69 -40.77 -25.12
N ARG A 246 5.15 -41.00 -23.89
CA ARG A 246 5.77 -42.27 -23.48
C ARG A 246 4.81 -43.45 -23.56
N GLU A 247 3.55 -43.27 -23.17
CA GLU A 247 2.51 -44.30 -23.28
C GLU A 247 2.19 -44.64 -24.74
N GLU A 248 2.07 -43.63 -25.60
CA GLU A 248 1.87 -43.81 -27.04
C GLU A 248 3.06 -44.52 -27.70
N GLU A 249 4.29 -44.14 -27.36
CA GLU A 249 5.51 -44.80 -27.83
C GLU A 249 5.57 -46.27 -27.36
N ALA A 250 5.30 -46.53 -26.09
CA ALA A 250 5.25 -47.88 -25.54
C ALA A 250 4.14 -48.73 -26.19
N ARG A 251 2.97 -48.12 -26.49
CA ARG A 251 1.88 -48.79 -27.20
C ARG A 251 2.28 -49.11 -28.63
N ARG A 252 2.89 -48.17 -29.36
CA ARG A 252 3.42 -48.41 -30.72
C ARG A 252 4.47 -49.51 -30.72
N GLN A 253 5.37 -49.55 -29.74
CA GLN A 253 6.36 -50.63 -29.59
C GLN A 253 5.71 -51.98 -29.33
N ARG A 254 4.68 -52.04 -28.48
CA ARG A 254 3.92 -53.28 -28.22
C ARG A 254 3.14 -53.75 -29.45
N GLU A 255 2.52 -52.84 -30.19
CA GLU A 255 1.81 -53.15 -31.42
C GLU A 255 2.79 -53.64 -32.51
N ALA A 256 3.94 -52.99 -32.67
CA ALA A 256 5.00 -53.44 -33.57
C ALA A 256 5.55 -54.83 -33.20
N ALA A 257 5.85 -55.09 -31.92
CA ALA A 257 6.30 -56.40 -31.46
C ALA A 257 5.21 -57.49 -31.61
N ALA A 258 3.94 -57.12 -31.43
CA ALA A 258 2.81 -58.02 -31.66
C ALA A 258 2.63 -58.33 -33.16
N GLU A 259 2.87 -57.36 -34.05
CA GLU A 259 2.87 -57.59 -35.50
C GLU A 259 4.05 -58.45 -35.94
N GLU A 260 5.26 -58.19 -35.44
CA GLU A 260 6.44 -59.00 -35.74
C GLU A 260 6.26 -60.45 -35.30
N SER A 261 5.79 -60.68 -34.07
CA SER A 261 5.49 -62.03 -33.58
C SER A 261 4.37 -62.73 -34.37
N ARG A 262 3.35 -62.00 -34.83
CA ARG A 262 2.32 -62.54 -35.74
C ARG A 262 2.90 -62.91 -37.12
N ARG A 263 3.79 -62.08 -37.66
CA ARG A 263 4.48 -62.35 -38.94
C ARG A 263 5.40 -63.57 -38.82
N GLU A 264 6.14 -63.70 -37.72
CA GLU A 264 6.96 -64.86 -37.42
C GLU A 264 6.14 -66.14 -37.24
N ALA A 265 5.01 -66.07 -36.53
CA ALA A 265 4.08 -67.19 -36.38
C ALA A 265 3.47 -67.62 -37.72
N ALA A 266 3.06 -66.67 -38.56
CA ALA A 266 2.54 -66.95 -39.91
C ALA A 266 3.59 -67.59 -40.82
N LEU A 267 4.84 -67.10 -40.80
CA LEU A 267 5.98 -67.71 -41.51
C LEU A 267 6.31 -69.12 -41.00
N ALA A 268 6.23 -69.34 -39.68
CA ALA A 268 6.43 -70.67 -39.10
C ALA A 268 5.31 -71.65 -39.48
N GLU A 269 4.07 -71.17 -39.60
CA GLU A 269 2.92 -71.98 -40.03
C GLU A 269 3.00 -72.34 -41.53
N LEU A 270 3.41 -71.39 -42.38
CA LEU A 270 3.70 -71.64 -43.80
C LEU A 270 4.79 -72.72 -43.96
N ARG A 271 5.92 -72.59 -43.24
CA ARG A 271 6.99 -73.60 -43.24
C ARG A 271 6.53 -74.97 -42.74
N ARG A 272 5.61 -75.04 -41.76
CA ARG A 272 5.01 -76.30 -41.32
C ARG A 272 4.11 -76.93 -42.38
N ARG A 273 3.36 -76.13 -43.14
CA ARG A 273 2.52 -76.62 -44.25
C ARG A 273 3.37 -77.14 -45.42
N GLU A 274 4.48 -76.45 -45.73
CA GLU A 274 5.45 -76.91 -46.73
C GLU A 274 6.13 -78.22 -46.30
N ALA A 275 6.50 -78.36 -45.02
CA ALA A 275 7.06 -79.60 -44.47
C ALA A 275 6.06 -80.78 -44.42
N ALA A 276 4.76 -80.51 -44.41
CA ALA A 276 3.71 -81.53 -44.44
C ALA A 276 3.36 -82.01 -45.87
N GLN A 277 3.88 -81.36 -46.92
CA GLN A 277 3.58 -81.66 -48.33
C GLN A 277 4.73 -82.30 -49.13
N GLY A 278 5.87 -82.66 -48.53
CA GLY A 278 6.91 -83.52 -49.16
C GLY A 278 7.11 -84.81 -48.34
N ASN A 279 7.12 -86.03 -48.89
CA ASN A 279 8.06 -86.63 -49.88
C ASN A 279 7.59 -88.11 -50.19
N PRO A 280 8.28 -89.02 -50.96
CA PRO A 280 9.69 -89.03 -51.44
C PRO A 280 10.00 -89.63 -52.85
N SER A 281 11.19 -89.34 -53.41
CA SER A 281 12.10 -90.31 -54.07
C SER A 281 13.17 -89.63 -54.94
N ALA A 282 14.45 -89.94 -54.71
CA ALA A 282 15.40 -90.49 -55.70
C ALA A 282 16.86 -90.24 -55.29
N ALA A 283 17.66 -91.31 -55.34
CA ALA A 283 19.06 -91.36 -54.98
C ALA A 283 19.99 -91.15 -56.20
N ALA A 284 21.19 -90.62 -55.89
CA ALA A 284 22.49 -90.76 -56.57
C ALA A 284 22.68 -90.20 -58.00
N GLU A 285 23.59 -89.23 -58.14
CA GLU A 285 24.78 -89.34 -59.02
C GLU A 285 25.79 -88.20 -58.76
N GLU A 286 27.06 -88.57 -58.66
CA GLU A 286 28.27 -87.74 -58.70
C GLU A 286 28.86 -87.90 -60.12
N PRO A 287 29.37 -86.86 -60.81
CA PRO A 287 30.80 -86.52 -60.66
C PRO A 287 31.24 -85.06 -60.94
N ALA A 288 32.47 -84.76 -60.49
CA ALA A 288 33.47 -83.82 -61.03
C ALA A 288 33.39 -82.30 -60.73
N ALA A 289 34.50 -81.80 -60.16
CA ALA A 289 34.91 -80.40 -59.98
C ALA A 289 36.20 -80.12 -60.80
N PRO A 290 36.84 -78.91 -60.86
CA PRO A 290 36.50 -77.50 -60.50
C PRO A 290 36.91 -76.51 -61.65
N PRO A 291 37.25 -75.19 -61.49
CA PRO A 291 37.12 -74.17 -60.42
C PRO A 291 36.36 -72.89 -60.93
N ALA A 292 36.07 -71.78 -60.22
CA ALA A 292 36.80 -71.03 -59.21
C ALA A 292 35.93 -69.88 -58.59
N LEU A 293 36.24 -69.53 -57.33
CA LEU A 293 36.23 -68.18 -56.71
C LEU A 293 34.90 -67.56 -56.15
N PRO A 294 34.99 -66.74 -55.08
CA PRO A 294 34.45 -67.10 -53.74
C PRO A 294 33.34 -66.15 -53.21
N PRO A 295 32.70 -66.49 -52.07
CA PRO A 295 31.52 -65.78 -51.56
C PRO A 295 31.89 -64.49 -50.81
N ALA A 296 31.06 -63.45 -50.95
CA ALA A 296 31.14 -62.26 -50.13
C ALA A 296 30.68 -62.57 -48.70
N GLU A 297 31.64 -62.73 -47.80
CA GLU A 297 31.47 -62.83 -46.36
C GLU A 297 30.95 -61.49 -45.80
N SER A 298 29.71 -61.45 -45.31
CA SER A 298 29.32 -60.41 -44.34
C SER A 298 29.97 -60.76 -42.99
N ARG A 299 31.13 -60.17 -42.71
CA ARG A 299 31.83 -60.29 -41.43
C ARG A 299 31.04 -59.62 -40.31
N SER A 300 30.31 -60.40 -39.52
CA SER A 300 29.88 -59.98 -38.18
C SER A 300 31.05 -60.15 -37.22
N VAL A 301 31.69 -59.04 -36.84
CA VAL A 301 32.75 -59.01 -35.83
C VAL A 301 32.12 -58.79 -34.46
N THR A 302 32.24 -59.75 -33.56
CA THR A 302 31.87 -59.61 -32.15
C THR A 302 32.87 -58.69 -31.45
N LEU A 303 32.44 -57.48 -31.11
CA LEU A 303 33.26 -56.49 -30.41
C LEU A 303 33.10 -56.68 -28.89
N THR A 304 34.15 -57.08 -28.19
CA THR A 304 34.14 -57.16 -26.72
C THR A 304 34.77 -55.93 -26.07
N GLY A 305 34.02 -55.35 -25.13
CA GLY A 305 34.45 -54.63 -23.92
C GLY A 305 35.21 -53.30 -24.05
N SER A 306 36.28 -53.20 -24.85
CA SER A 306 37.11 -51.98 -24.87
C SER A 306 37.59 -51.57 -26.26
N PHE A 307 37.43 -50.28 -26.55
CA PHE A 307 37.75 -49.65 -27.85
C PHE A 307 39.23 -49.80 -28.25
N ARG A 308 40.14 -49.85 -27.27
CA ARG A 308 41.59 -49.98 -27.51
C ARG A 308 41.97 -51.36 -28.07
N ALA A 309 41.22 -52.40 -27.73
CA ALA A 309 41.45 -53.77 -28.21
C ALA A 309 40.98 -54.00 -29.65
N ASN A 310 40.05 -53.18 -30.16
CA ASN A 310 39.44 -53.36 -31.48
C ASN A 310 40.00 -52.42 -32.56
N ARG A 311 41.07 -51.65 -32.25
CA ARG A 311 41.63 -50.58 -33.10
C ARG A 311 42.00 -50.98 -34.54
N SER A 312 42.20 -52.26 -34.82
CA SER A 312 42.54 -52.80 -36.15
C SER A 312 41.44 -53.67 -36.77
N ARG A 313 40.27 -53.77 -36.11
CA ARG A 313 39.14 -54.63 -36.53
C ARG A 313 37.81 -53.86 -36.66
N LEU A 314 37.85 -52.54 -36.65
CA LEU A 314 36.65 -51.72 -36.86
C LEU A 314 36.33 -51.62 -38.37
N PRO A 315 35.11 -52.00 -38.80
CA PRO A 315 34.68 -51.77 -40.18
C PRO A 315 34.40 -50.27 -40.43
N TRP A 316 34.52 -49.85 -41.69
CA TRP A 316 34.16 -48.49 -42.10
C TRP A 316 32.66 -48.25 -41.89
N PRO A 317 32.24 -47.05 -41.43
CA PRO A 317 30.86 -46.81 -41.01
C PRO A 317 29.83 -46.78 -42.17
N ALA A 318 30.24 -46.76 -43.43
CA ALA A 318 29.37 -46.99 -44.59
C ALA A 318 30.19 -47.32 -45.84
N ASP A 319 29.71 -48.27 -46.65
CA ASP A 319 30.19 -48.47 -48.03
C ASP A 319 29.39 -47.55 -48.95
N GLY A 320 29.99 -46.45 -49.39
CA GLY A 320 29.37 -45.48 -50.28
C GLY A 320 30.36 -44.46 -50.82
N THR A 321 30.14 -43.98 -52.05
CA THR A 321 30.99 -43.01 -52.74
C THR A 321 30.56 -41.59 -52.42
N VAL A 322 31.49 -40.76 -51.95
CA VAL A 322 31.23 -39.34 -51.65
C VAL A 322 30.99 -38.59 -52.96
N THR A 323 29.77 -38.11 -53.18
CA THR A 323 29.40 -37.27 -54.33
C THR A 323 29.07 -35.87 -53.86
N GLY A 324 30.10 -35.03 -53.73
CA GLY A 324 29.96 -33.59 -53.49
C GLY A 324 31.09 -33.01 -52.66
N THR A 325 31.65 -31.89 -53.12
CA THR A 325 32.62 -31.06 -52.40
C THR A 325 31.89 -30.01 -51.58
N PHE A 326 32.13 -29.98 -50.27
CA PHE A 326 31.62 -28.93 -49.38
C PHE A 326 32.52 -27.69 -49.52
N GLY A 327 31.88 -26.55 -49.74
CA GLY A 327 32.46 -25.21 -49.67
C GLY A 327 31.47 -24.31 -48.96
#